data_AF-J3MSJ5-F1
#
_entry.id   AF-J3MSJ5-F1
#
_cell.length_a   1.000
_cell.length_b   1.000
_cell.length_c   1.000
_cell.angle_alpha   90.00
_cell.angle_beta   90.00
_cell.angle_gamma   90.00
#
_symmetry.space_group_name_H-M   'P 1'
#
loop_
_entity.id
_entity.type
_entity.pdbx_description
1 polymer ?
#
loop_
_entity_poly.entity_id
_entity_poly.type
_entity_poly.pdbx_seq_one_letter_code
_entity_poly.pdbx_strand_id
1 'polypeptide(L)' 'MAWPCARRSAPRRGSCWWRRHGEAVVRDGPFVMNTREEVEQARDDYRNRRNGFEMAAGWSSDYAATVAAH' A
#
# COMPACT_ATOMS: atom_id res chain seq x y z
N MET A 1 40.26 -29.23 13.48
CA MET A 1 39.41 -28.74 12.37
C MET A 1 38.49 -27.66 12.92
N ALA A 2 38.83 -26.39 12.72
CA ALA A 2 38.03 -25.25 13.18
C ALA A 2 37.25 -24.68 11.99
N TRP A 3 35.92 -24.72 12.07
CA TRP A 3 35.03 -24.01 11.15
C TRP A 3 34.87 -22.56 11.65
N PRO A 4 35.22 -21.53 10.86
CA PRO A 4 34.85 -20.15 11.19
C PRO A 4 33.46 -19.88 10.60
N CYS A 5 32.41 -20.19 11.37
CA CYS A 5 31.03 -19.91 10.97
C CYS A 5 30.63 -18.47 11.35
N ALA A 6 30.25 -17.71 10.32
CA ALA A 6 29.40 -16.52 10.36
C ALA A 6 29.98 -15.24 11.00
N ARG A 7 30.78 -14.54 10.19
CA ARG A 7 30.85 -13.08 10.16
C ARG A 7 29.41 -12.53 10.14
N ARG A 8 28.98 -11.89 11.23
CA ARG A 8 27.68 -11.19 11.34
C ARG A 8 27.50 -10.25 10.15
N SER A 9 26.57 -10.59 9.26
CA SER A 9 26.14 -9.75 8.14
C SER A 9 25.52 -8.47 8.71
N ALA A 10 26.18 -7.34 8.55
CA ALA A 10 25.60 -6.05 8.90
C ALA A 10 24.31 -5.81 8.08
N PRO A 11 23.26 -5.21 8.66
CA PRO A 11 22.02 -4.94 7.93
C PRO A 11 22.32 -3.95 6.80
N ARG A 12 22.05 -4.37 5.56
CA ARG A 12 22.05 -3.48 4.39
C ARG A 12 20.87 -2.52 4.56
N ARG A 13 21.13 -1.33 5.09
CA ARG A 13 20.15 -0.24 5.08
C ARG A 13 19.88 0.10 3.63
N GLY A 14 18.70 -0.29 3.12
CA GLY A 14 18.26 0.09 1.79
C GLY A 14 18.19 1.62 1.73
N SER A 15 18.98 2.22 0.85
CA SER A 15 18.91 3.65 0.60
C SER A 15 17.77 3.92 -0.37
N CYS A 16 16.68 4.49 0.10
CA CYS A 16 15.60 4.93 -0.77
C CYS A 16 15.76 6.43 -1.03
N TRP A 17 16.49 6.75 -2.10
CA TRP A 17 16.63 8.11 -2.59
C TRP A 17 15.57 8.34 -3.68
N TRP A 18 14.51 9.06 -3.35
CA TRP A 18 13.51 9.53 -4.32
C TRP A 18 13.57 11.05 -4.44
N ARG A 19 13.24 11.58 -5.62
CA ARG A 19 13.05 13.02 -5.82
C ARG A 19 11.69 13.44 -5.27
N ARG A 20 11.62 14.61 -4.63
CA ARG A 20 10.33 15.17 -4.17
C ARG A 20 9.49 15.58 -5.38
N HIS A 21 8.21 15.18 -5.36
CA HIS A 21 7.25 15.44 -6.45
C HIS A 21 6.85 16.94 -6.54
N GLY A 22 6.83 17.65 -5.40
CA GLY A 22 6.59 19.10 -5.38
C GLY A 22 5.12 19.53 -5.46
N GLU A 23 4.20 18.61 -5.70
CA GLU A 23 2.76 18.86 -5.71
C GLU A 23 2.14 18.80 -4.32
N ALA A 24 0.96 19.42 -4.15
CA ALA A 24 0.19 19.34 -2.93
C ALA A 24 -0.26 17.89 -2.70
N VAL A 25 -0.19 17.40 -1.46
CA VAL A 25 -0.60 16.02 -1.15
C VAL A 25 -1.63 16.06 -0.04
N VAL A 26 -2.84 15.63 -0.37
CA VAL A 26 -3.96 15.44 0.56
C VAL A 26 -4.19 13.95 0.73
N ARG A 27 -4.25 13.48 1.97
CA ARG A 27 -4.45 12.07 2.31
C ARG A 27 -5.65 11.90 3.22
N ASP A 28 -6.48 10.91 2.92
CA ASP A 28 -7.57 10.43 3.77
C ASP A 28 -7.58 8.89 3.74
N GLY A 29 -7.14 8.28 4.84
CA GLY A 29 -7.04 6.82 4.95
C GLY A 29 -6.13 6.20 3.86
N PRO A 30 -6.66 5.30 3.00
CA PRO A 30 -5.92 4.66 1.92
C PRO A 30 -5.82 5.52 0.64
N PHE A 31 -6.52 6.65 0.58
CA PHE A 31 -6.58 7.50 -0.62
C PHE A 31 -5.65 8.70 -0.48
N VAL A 32 -4.90 8.99 -1.55
CA VAL A 32 -3.96 10.12 -1.64
C VAL A 32 -4.17 10.80 -2.98
N MET A 33 -4.52 12.09 -2.96
CA MET A 33 -4.71 12.93 -4.16
C MET A 33 -4.12 14.34 -3.92
N ASN A 34 -4.27 15.23 -4.89
CA ASN A 34 -3.76 16.60 -4.81
C ASN A 34 -4.72 17.55 -4.08
N THR A 35 -6.03 17.30 -4.14
CA THR A 35 -7.09 18.14 -3.53
C THR A 35 -8.02 17.34 -2.62
N ARG A 36 -8.80 18.00 -1.76
CA ARG A 36 -9.72 17.30 -0.83
C ARG A 36 -10.92 16.74 -1.59
N GLU A 37 -11.44 17.48 -2.56
CA GLU A 37 -12.59 17.11 -3.39
C GLU A 37 -12.32 15.80 -4.15
N GLU A 38 -11.11 15.65 -4.71
CA GLU A 38 -10.70 14.41 -5.39
C GLU A 38 -10.64 13.21 -4.44
N VAL A 39 -10.20 13.42 -3.20
CA VAL A 39 -10.18 12.35 -2.20
C VAL A 39 -11.61 11.91 -1.83
N GLU A 40 -12.52 12.88 -1.64
CA GLU A 40 -13.93 12.58 -1.37
C GLU A 40 -14.57 11.84 -2.56
N GLN A 41 -14.28 12.26 -3.79
CA GLN A 41 -14.73 11.58 -5.01
C GLN A 41 -14.19 10.14 -5.08
N ALA A 42 -12.88 9.93 -4.84
CA ALA A 42 -12.29 8.60 -4.87
C ALA A 42 -12.93 7.66 -3.83
N ARG A 43 -13.29 8.18 -2.66
CA ARG A 43 -14.03 7.42 -1.65
C ARG A 43 -15.42 7.04 -2.13
N ASP A 44 -16.13 7.96 -2.78
CA ASP A 44 -17.46 7.69 -3.31
C ASP A 44 -17.42 6.75 -4.52
N ASP A 45 -16.39 6.82 -5.35
CA ASP A 45 -16.13 5.88 -6.45
C ASP A 45 -15.84 4.48 -5.93
N TYR A 46 -15.06 4.35 -4.85
CA TYR A 46 -14.83 3.08 -4.17
C TYR A 46 -16.15 2.48 -3.63
N ARG A 47 -16.98 3.30 -2.98
CA ARG A 47 -18.29 2.88 -2.45
C ARG A 47 -19.26 2.44 -3.56
N ASN A 48 -19.28 3.19 -4.66
CA ASN A 48 -20.17 2.95 -5.78
C ASN A 48 -19.63 1.95 -6.81
N ARG A 49 -18.39 1.46 -6.64
CA ARG A 49 -17.70 0.54 -7.57
C ARG A 49 -17.58 1.10 -8.98
N ARG A 50 -17.07 2.32 -9.10
CA ARG A 50 -16.89 3.01 -10.40
C ARG A 50 -15.48 3.58 -10.51
N ASN A 51 -15.12 4.01 -11.73
CA ASN A 51 -13.88 4.73 -12.02
C ASN A 51 -12.62 3.95 -11.60
N GLY A 52 -12.59 2.66 -11.91
CA GLY A 52 -11.49 1.74 -11.58
C GLY A 52 -11.78 0.78 -10.42
N PHE A 53 -12.91 0.93 -9.73
CA PHE A 53 -13.35 0.04 -8.65
C PHE A 53 -14.48 -0.91 -9.04
N GLU A 54 -14.76 -1.11 -10.33
CA GLU A 54 -15.85 -1.95 -10.82
C GLU A 54 -15.74 -3.38 -10.31
N MET A 55 -14.51 -3.89 -10.21
CA MET A 55 -14.22 -5.25 -9.73
C MET A 55 -14.12 -5.36 -8.21
N ALA A 56 -14.24 -4.26 -7.46
CA ALA A 56 -14.23 -4.31 -5.99
C ALA A 56 -15.47 -5.03 -5.43
N ALA A 57 -16.54 -5.11 -6.22
CA ALA A 57 -17.76 -5.82 -5.88
C ALA A 57 -17.52 -7.34 -5.74
N GLY A 58 -17.50 -7.84 -4.50
CA GLY A 58 -17.42 -9.28 -4.24
C GLY A 58 -16.02 -9.88 -4.40
N TRP A 59 -15.00 -9.03 -4.58
CA TRP A 59 -13.61 -9.50 -4.56
C TRP A 59 -13.16 -9.77 -3.13
N SER A 60 -12.53 -10.92 -2.93
CA SER A 60 -11.86 -11.32 -1.69
C SER A 60 -10.62 -12.14 -2.06
N SER A 61 -9.57 -12.06 -1.26
CA SER A 61 -8.37 -12.89 -1.43
C SER A 61 -8.49 -14.18 -0.62
N ASP A 62 -7.90 -15.27 -1.12
CA ASP A 62 -7.85 -16.55 -0.40
C ASP A 62 -7.18 -16.42 0.96
N TYR A 63 -6.19 -15.53 1.06
CA TYR A 63 -5.55 -15.19 2.32
C TYR A 63 -6.57 -14.62 3.31
N ALA A 64 -7.41 -13.66 2.90
CA ALA A 64 -8.45 -13.08 3.76
C ALA A 64 -9.42 -14.14 4.29
N ALA A 65 -9.82 -15.10 3.46
CA ALA A 65 -10.65 -16.22 3.88
C ALA A 65 -9.94 -17.13 4.89
N THR A 66 -8.64 -17.37 4.70
CA THR A 66 -7.82 -18.17 5.61
C THR A 66 -7.66 -17.50 6.98
N VAL A 67 -7.38 -16.19 7.04
CA VAL A 67 -7.26 -15.46 8.33
C VAL A 67 -8.60 -15.37 9.08
N ALA A 68 -9.73 -15.39 8.38
CA ALA A 68 -11.05 -15.36 9.01
C ALA A 68 -11.48 -16.74 9.60
N ALA A 69 -10.83 -17.83 9.16
CA ALA A 69 -11.11 -19.19 9.64
C ALA A 69 -10.21 -19.63 10.81
N HIS A 70 -9.15 -18.86 11.11
CA HIS A 70 -8.28 -19.03 12.27
C HIS A 70 -8.72 -18.14 13.43
#